data_AF-A0A484M7H9-F1
#
_entry.id   AF-A0A484M7H9-F1
#
_cell.length_a   1.000
_cell.length_b   1.000
_cell.length_c   1.000
_cell.angle_alpha   90.00
_cell.angle_beta   90.00
_cell.angle_gamma   90.00
#
_symmetry.space_group_name_H-M   'P 1'
#
loop_
_entity.id
_entity.type
_entity.pdbx_description
1 polymer ?
#
loop_
_entity_poly.entity_id
_entity_poly.type
_entity_poly.pdbx_seq_one_letter_code
_entity_poly.pdbx_strand_id
1 'polypeptide(L)'
;MEVGFISFSSPISSALHNPRSRFFSFQQQRHCLIVAAMSNDPIREWIVTEGNATKIKGIRSIGGGCISNASCYDTDAGPFFVKTNRSMGPSMFEGEAAGLTAMFETSSVRVPKPYKVGSLPTGGSYIIMEFIEFGAHKRDQSAIGRKLAEMHKSAKSNMGFGFHVDNTIGRTKASKESKTSVSECCDEAMLASWRFMEWEYHL
;
A
#
# COMPACT_ATOMS: atom_id res chain seq x y z
N MET A 1 37.66 67.56 16.24
CA MET A 1 37.56 68.74 15.36
C MET A 1 38.30 68.35 14.10
N GLU A 2 37.63 67.83 13.07
CA GLU A 2 36.89 68.62 12.06
C GLU A 2 35.72 67.80 11.47
N VAL A 3 34.74 68.50 10.90
CA VAL A 3 33.42 68.05 10.43
C VAL A 3 33.28 68.30 8.92
N GLY A 4 32.48 67.49 8.21
CA GLY A 4 32.00 67.77 6.83
C GLY A 4 31.68 66.48 6.04
N PHE A 5 30.47 65.90 5.98
CA PHE A 5 29.18 66.25 5.34
C PHE A 5 29.09 65.94 3.81
N ILE A 6 28.01 65.19 3.44
CA ILE A 6 27.27 65.04 2.14
C ILE A 6 28.02 64.53 0.87
N SER A 7 27.44 63.80 -0.11
CA SER A 7 26.08 63.38 -0.49
C SER A 7 26.11 62.18 -1.47
N PHE A 8 24.94 61.59 -1.71
CA PHE A 8 24.53 60.54 -2.66
C PHE A 8 25.04 60.62 -4.11
N SER A 9 25.27 59.46 -4.74
CA SER A 9 24.57 59.02 -5.98
C SER A 9 25.07 57.65 -6.47
N SER A 10 24.14 56.74 -6.79
CA SER A 10 24.40 55.52 -7.58
C SER A 10 24.51 55.86 -9.07
N PRO A 11 25.12 54.99 -9.90
CA PRO A 11 24.27 54.22 -10.83
C PRO A 11 24.75 52.81 -11.23
N ILE A 12 23.77 51.92 -11.40
CA ILE A 12 23.48 51.04 -12.56
C ILE A 12 24.54 50.02 -13.04
N SER A 13 24.24 48.75 -12.73
CA SER A 13 24.11 47.57 -13.62
C SER A 13 25.21 47.18 -14.61
N SER A 14 25.72 45.95 -14.46
CA SER A 14 25.93 45.07 -15.61
C SER A 14 25.64 43.62 -15.24
N ALA A 15 24.66 43.07 -15.95
CA ALA A 15 24.24 41.68 -15.89
C ALA A 15 25.14 40.81 -16.77
N LEU A 16 25.50 39.62 -16.29
CA LEU A 16 25.91 38.51 -17.13
C LEU A 16 25.02 37.31 -16.81
N HIS A 17 24.13 37.04 -17.76
CA HIS A 17 23.17 35.94 -17.79
C HIS A 17 23.88 34.59 -17.90
N ASN A 18 23.45 33.61 -17.09
CA ASN A 18 23.65 32.20 -17.38
C ASN A 18 22.27 31.52 -17.48
N PRO A 19 21.74 31.23 -18.69
CA PRO A 19 20.43 30.62 -18.86
C PRO A 19 20.58 29.11 -19.08
N ARG A 20 20.60 28.30 -18.02
CA ARG A 20 20.56 26.83 -18.20
C ARG A 20 19.87 26.00 -17.13
N SER A 21 18.99 26.58 -16.31
CA SER A 21 18.25 25.81 -15.28
C SER A 21 16.71 25.85 -15.42
N ARG A 22 16.14 26.48 -16.44
CA ARG A 22 14.68 26.66 -16.54
C ARG A 22 13.91 25.65 -17.40
N PHE A 23 14.58 24.66 -18.01
CA PHE A 23 13.89 23.74 -18.93
C PHE A 23 13.40 22.43 -18.29
N PHE A 24 13.89 22.04 -17.11
CA PHE A 24 13.48 20.79 -16.46
C PHE A 24 12.22 20.90 -15.56
N SER A 25 11.81 22.12 -15.19
CA SER A 25 10.68 22.30 -14.26
C SER A 25 9.32 22.45 -14.94
N PHE A 26 9.28 22.78 -16.23
CA PHE A 26 8.03 23.18 -16.89
C PHE A 26 7.24 21.99 -17.48
N GLN A 27 7.93 20.91 -17.90
CA GLN A 27 7.24 19.68 -18.33
C GLN A 27 6.67 18.89 -17.15
N GLN A 28 7.39 18.83 -16.02
CA GLN A 28 6.92 18.16 -14.80
C GLN A 28 5.63 18.80 -14.26
N GLN A 29 5.57 20.13 -14.25
CA GLN A 29 4.39 20.88 -13.78
C GLN A 29 3.17 20.73 -14.70
N ARG A 30 3.38 20.66 -16.03
CA ARG A 30 2.27 20.47 -16.97
C ARG A 30 1.70 19.07 -16.96
N HIS A 31 2.53 18.05 -16.71
CA HIS A 31 2.03 16.70 -16.46
C HIS A 31 1.17 16.66 -15.20
N CYS A 32 1.64 17.23 -14.08
CA CYS A 32 0.88 17.26 -12.82
C CYS A 32 -0.49 17.97 -12.94
N LEU A 33 -0.58 19.01 -13.79
CA LEU A 33 -1.82 19.75 -14.00
C LEU A 33 -2.82 19.05 -14.94
N ILE A 34 -2.35 18.22 -15.87
CA ILE A 34 -3.23 17.48 -16.79
C ILE A 34 -3.81 16.22 -16.11
N VAL A 35 -3.07 15.55 -15.20
CA VAL A 35 -3.61 14.41 -14.43
C VAL A 35 -4.64 14.82 -13.37
N ALA A 36 -4.52 16.02 -12.77
CA ALA A 36 -5.43 16.49 -11.72
C ALA A 36 -6.90 16.67 -12.18
N ALA A 37 -7.16 16.72 -13.50
CA ALA A 37 -8.49 16.96 -14.04
C ALA A 37 -9.26 15.68 -14.43
N MET A 38 -8.70 14.48 -14.25
CA MET A 38 -9.33 13.25 -14.76
C MET A 38 -9.44 12.15 -13.69
N SER A 39 -10.66 12.01 -13.17
CA SER A 39 -11.21 10.99 -12.26
C SER A 39 -10.97 11.19 -10.76
N ASN A 40 -12.06 11.15 -9.98
CA ASN A 40 -12.07 10.99 -8.52
C ASN A 40 -11.63 9.56 -8.11
N ASP A 41 -10.63 9.00 -8.80
CA ASP A 41 -10.15 7.64 -8.58
C ASP A 41 -8.74 7.69 -7.95
N PRO A 42 -8.65 7.63 -6.61
CA PRO A 42 -7.36 7.75 -5.92
C PRO A 42 -6.40 6.60 -6.26
N ILE A 43 -6.90 5.46 -6.78
CA ILE A 43 -6.05 4.35 -7.20
C ILE A 43 -5.31 4.73 -8.48
N ARG A 44 -6.03 5.26 -9.47
CA ARG A 44 -5.42 5.72 -10.72
C ARG A 44 -4.45 6.86 -10.47
N GLU A 45 -4.84 7.82 -9.63
CA GLU A 45 -3.98 8.94 -9.24
C GLU A 45 -2.66 8.45 -8.63
N TRP A 46 -2.73 7.55 -7.65
CA TRP A 46 -1.53 7.00 -7.03
C TRP A 46 -0.64 6.24 -8.04
N ILE A 47 -1.23 5.42 -8.92
CA ILE A 47 -0.48 4.64 -9.92
C ILE A 47 0.31 5.58 -10.86
N VAL A 48 -0.28 6.70 -11.28
CA VAL A 48 0.39 7.62 -12.22
C VAL A 48 1.33 8.61 -11.56
N THR A 49 1.24 8.78 -10.24
CA THR A 49 2.08 9.72 -9.48
C THR A 49 3.19 9.00 -8.74
N GLU A 50 2.85 8.19 -7.74
CA GLU A 50 3.79 7.46 -6.89
C GLU A 50 4.19 6.11 -7.50
N GLY A 51 3.30 5.49 -8.27
CA GLY A 51 3.55 4.24 -8.99
C GLY A 51 4.44 4.39 -10.23
N ASN A 52 4.83 5.62 -10.60
CA ASN A 52 5.68 5.95 -11.74
C ASN A 52 5.18 5.44 -13.11
N ALA A 53 3.91 5.07 -13.23
CA ALA A 53 3.31 4.75 -14.51
C ALA A 53 2.94 6.03 -15.26
N THR A 54 3.22 6.11 -16.56
CA THR A 54 2.70 7.21 -17.38
C THR A 54 1.34 6.86 -18.00
N LYS A 55 1.04 5.56 -18.12
CA LYS A 55 -0.17 5.07 -18.78
C LYS A 55 -0.65 3.74 -18.20
N ILE A 56 -1.94 3.71 -17.84
CA ILE A 56 -2.68 2.46 -17.60
C ILE A 56 -3.13 1.89 -18.95
N LYS A 57 -2.63 0.71 -19.30
CA LYS A 57 -2.90 0.00 -20.55
C LYS A 57 -4.22 -0.76 -20.49
N GLY A 58 -4.60 -1.26 -19.31
CA GLY A 58 -5.81 -2.03 -19.10
C GLY A 58 -6.04 -2.34 -17.63
N ILE A 59 -7.29 -2.70 -17.31
CA ILE A 59 -7.67 -3.18 -15.98
C ILE A 59 -8.40 -4.50 -16.19
N ARG A 60 -7.92 -5.56 -15.54
CA ARG A 60 -8.53 -6.89 -15.59
C ARG A 60 -8.98 -7.30 -14.20
N SER A 61 -10.20 -7.82 -14.07
CA SER A 61 -10.59 -8.49 -12.83
C SER A 61 -9.84 -9.82 -12.71
N ILE A 62 -9.20 -10.06 -11.56
CA ILE A 62 -8.40 -11.28 -11.30
C ILE A 62 -9.21 -12.30 -10.47
N GLY A 63 -10.40 -11.93 -9.98
CA GLY A 63 -11.29 -12.84 -9.27
C GLY A 63 -12.58 -12.17 -8.81
N GLY A 64 -13.61 -12.99 -8.57
CA GLY A 64 -14.91 -12.59 -8.03
C GLY A 64 -15.41 -13.71 -7.11
N GLY A 65 -15.58 -13.39 -5.82
CA GLY A 65 -15.96 -14.36 -4.77
C GLY A 65 -15.35 -14.05 -3.39
N CYS A 66 -14.37 -13.15 -3.33
CA CYS A 66 -13.82 -12.67 -2.06
C CYS A 66 -14.58 -11.43 -1.56
N ILE A 67 -14.45 -11.15 -0.26
CA ILE A 67 -15.05 -9.97 0.40
C ILE A 67 -14.57 -8.66 -0.23
N SER A 68 -13.39 -8.68 -0.83
CA SER A 68 -12.83 -7.60 -1.65
C SER A 68 -12.82 -7.97 -3.13
N ASN A 69 -13.04 -6.97 -3.98
CA ASN A 69 -12.87 -7.08 -5.42
C ASN A 69 -11.39 -6.94 -5.77
N ALA A 70 -10.86 -7.85 -6.59
CA ALA A 70 -9.44 -7.94 -6.94
C ALA A 70 -9.23 -7.63 -8.42
N SER A 71 -8.30 -6.72 -8.73
CA SER A 71 -8.02 -6.28 -10.10
C SER A 71 -6.52 -6.13 -10.35
N CYS A 72 -6.10 -6.39 -11.58
CA CYS A 72 -4.77 -6.09 -12.09
C CYS A 72 -4.84 -4.85 -12.97
N TYR A 73 -4.03 -3.85 -12.66
CA TYR A 73 -3.82 -2.65 -13.45
C TYR A 73 -2.55 -2.86 -14.27
N ASP A 74 -2.70 -3.15 -15.56
CA ASP A 74 -1.56 -3.27 -16.45
C ASP A 74 -1.09 -1.86 -16.83
N THR A 75 0.19 -1.54 -16.60
CA THR A 75 0.75 -0.23 -16.92
C THR A 75 2.01 -0.32 -17.76
N ASP A 76 2.56 0.82 -18.15
CA ASP A 76 3.89 0.94 -18.74
C ASP A 76 5.05 0.79 -17.76
N ALA A 77 4.81 0.97 -16.45
CA ALA A 77 5.79 0.72 -15.38
C ALA A 77 5.74 -0.71 -14.81
N GLY A 78 4.82 -1.55 -15.30
CA GLY A 78 4.56 -2.90 -14.80
C GLY A 78 3.15 -3.06 -14.23
N PRO A 79 2.70 -4.29 -13.95
CA PRO A 79 1.38 -4.54 -13.40
C PRO A 79 1.29 -4.22 -11.90
N PHE A 80 0.17 -3.65 -11.46
CA PHE A 80 -0.17 -3.48 -10.05
C PHE A 80 -1.38 -4.34 -9.68
N PHE A 81 -1.34 -4.97 -8.51
CA PHE A 81 -2.48 -5.67 -7.96
C PHE A 81 -3.23 -4.74 -6.99
N VAL A 82 -4.54 -4.65 -7.17
CA VAL A 82 -5.39 -3.76 -6.38
C VAL A 82 -6.56 -4.55 -5.81
N LYS A 83 -6.75 -4.45 -4.50
CA LYS A 83 -7.97 -4.90 -3.82
C LYS A 83 -8.80 -3.69 -3.42
N THR A 84 -10.12 -3.80 -3.59
CA THR A 84 -11.09 -2.78 -3.17
C THR A 84 -12.19 -3.43 -2.36
N ASN A 85 -12.70 -2.72 -1.36
CA ASN A 85 -13.87 -3.12 -0.61
C ASN A 85 -14.78 -1.89 -0.44
N ARG A 86 -16.05 -2.00 -0.82
CA ARG A 86 -16.99 -0.87 -0.81
C ARG A 86 -17.65 -0.62 0.55
N SER A 87 -17.64 -1.60 1.45
CA SER A 87 -18.32 -1.52 2.75
C SER A 87 -17.38 -1.33 3.93
N MET A 88 -16.10 -1.70 3.78
CA MET A 88 -15.14 -1.67 4.89
C MET A 88 -14.16 -0.50 4.78
N GLY A 89 -13.91 0.15 5.91
CA GLY A 89 -12.93 1.22 6.03
C GLY A 89 -11.47 0.73 5.88
N PRO A 90 -10.50 1.67 5.82
CA PRO A 90 -9.10 1.37 5.51
C PRO A 90 -8.41 0.46 6.52
N SER A 91 -8.88 0.41 7.78
CA SER A 91 -8.27 -0.40 8.84
C SER A 91 -8.15 -1.89 8.51
N MET A 92 -9.07 -2.44 7.72
CA MET A 92 -8.99 -3.82 7.22
C MET A 92 -7.72 -4.02 6.37
N PHE A 93 -7.47 -3.10 5.44
CA PHE A 93 -6.32 -3.17 4.55
C PHE A 93 -5.03 -2.69 5.21
N GLU A 94 -5.08 -1.84 6.24
CA GLU A 94 -3.92 -1.51 7.07
C GLU A 94 -3.39 -2.76 7.79
N GLY A 95 -4.28 -3.59 8.34
CA GLY A 95 -3.92 -4.89 8.92
C GLY A 95 -3.28 -5.82 7.90
N GLU A 96 -3.86 -5.93 6.70
CA GLU A 96 -3.30 -6.73 5.60
C GLU A 96 -1.91 -6.21 5.17
N ALA A 97 -1.75 -4.90 5.00
CA ALA A 97 -0.47 -4.28 4.63
C ALA A 97 0.61 -4.54 5.70
N ALA A 98 0.26 -4.42 6.97
CA ALA A 98 1.18 -4.68 8.08
C ALA A 98 1.61 -6.16 8.13
N GLY A 99 0.67 -7.10 7.94
CA GLY A 99 0.99 -8.53 7.85
C GLY A 99 1.90 -8.87 6.66
N LEU A 100 1.61 -8.31 5.47
CA LEU A 100 2.46 -8.47 4.28
C LEU A 100 3.85 -7.89 4.50
N THR A 101 3.96 -6.73 5.14
CA THR A 101 5.25 -6.07 5.45
C THR A 101 6.07 -6.93 6.40
N ALA A 102 5.46 -7.41 7.49
CA ALA A 102 6.15 -8.29 8.44
C ALA A 102 6.65 -9.58 7.77
N MET A 103 5.84 -10.19 6.90
CA MET A 103 6.29 -11.37 6.13
C MET A 103 7.41 -11.02 5.14
N PHE A 104 7.33 -9.87 4.46
CA PHE A 104 8.35 -9.41 3.52
C PHE A 104 9.71 -9.23 4.20
N GLU A 105 9.73 -8.65 5.40
CA GLU A 105 10.95 -8.42 6.19
C GLU A 105 11.68 -9.70 6.58
N THR A 106 10.95 -10.83 6.73
CA THR A 106 11.59 -12.13 7.02
C THR A 106 12.48 -12.65 5.89
N SER A 107 12.34 -12.11 4.66
CA SER A 107 13.10 -12.50 3.47
C SER A 107 13.07 -14.02 3.17
N SER A 108 11.98 -14.70 3.54
CA SER A 108 11.88 -16.17 3.50
C SER A 108 10.94 -16.66 2.39
N VAL A 109 9.63 -16.47 2.57
CA VAL A 109 8.58 -16.77 1.59
C VAL A 109 8.29 -15.54 0.74
N ARG A 110 7.97 -15.79 -0.53
CA ARG A 110 7.61 -14.73 -1.46
C ARG A 110 6.20 -14.22 -1.16
N VAL A 111 6.08 -12.96 -0.74
CA VAL A 111 4.82 -12.25 -0.53
C VAL A 111 4.77 -10.97 -1.37
N PRO A 112 3.60 -10.49 -1.81
CA PRO A 112 3.51 -9.23 -2.55
C PRO A 112 3.87 -8.05 -1.64
N LYS A 113 4.67 -7.11 -2.15
CA LYS A 113 4.99 -5.88 -1.43
C LYS A 113 3.78 -4.92 -1.42
N PRO A 114 3.26 -4.50 -0.26
CA PRO A 114 2.23 -3.48 -0.19
C PRO A 114 2.83 -2.11 -0.52
N TYR A 115 2.08 -1.28 -1.25
CA TYR A 115 2.51 0.06 -1.62
C TYR A 115 1.66 1.15 -0.96
N LYS A 116 0.33 1.02 -1.00
CA LYS A 116 -0.57 2.04 -0.48
C LYS A 116 -1.88 1.46 0.03
N VAL A 117 -2.37 1.98 1.15
CA VAL A 117 -3.74 1.79 1.63
C VAL A 117 -4.45 3.14 1.63
N GLY A 118 -5.75 3.16 1.33
CA GLY A 118 -6.53 4.39 1.35
C GLY A 118 -8.04 4.16 1.35
N SER A 119 -8.78 5.25 1.50
CA SER A 119 -10.24 5.29 1.43
C SER A 119 -10.72 5.60 0.01
N LEU A 120 -11.86 5.04 -0.39
CA LEU A 120 -12.52 5.38 -1.65
C LEU A 120 -13.50 6.55 -1.45
N PRO A 121 -13.60 7.50 -2.40
CA PRO A 121 -14.52 8.64 -2.28
C PRO A 121 -16.00 8.23 -2.22
N THR A 122 -16.35 7.09 -2.80
CA THR A 122 -17.70 6.51 -2.78
C THR A 122 -18.04 5.76 -1.49
N GLY A 123 -17.13 5.76 -0.51
CA GLY A 123 -17.18 4.86 0.63
C GLY A 123 -16.44 3.55 0.36
N GLY A 124 -15.86 3.00 1.44
CA GLY A 124 -14.99 1.83 1.38
C GLY A 124 -13.50 2.18 1.35
N SER A 125 -12.68 1.22 0.97
CA SER A 125 -11.22 1.30 1.00
C SER A 125 -10.55 0.47 -0.09
N TYR A 126 -9.25 0.67 -0.25
CA TYR A 126 -8.41 -0.05 -1.20
C TYR A 126 -7.01 -0.29 -0.66
N ILE A 127 -6.33 -1.29 -1.25
CA ILE A 127 -4.89 -1.51 -1.12
C ILE A 127 -4.28 -1.74 -2.51
N ILE A 128 -3.13 -1.11 -2.76
CA ILE A 128 -2.30 -1.28 -3.95
C ILE A 128 -1.05 -2.03 -3.53
N MET A 129 -0.69 -3.07 -4.26
CA MET A 129 0.46 -3.91 -4.00
C MET A 129 1.08 -4.44 -5.28
N GLU A 130 2.25 -5.05 -5.12
CA GLU A 130 2.96 -5.74 -6.18
C GLU A 130 2.10 -6.84 -6.81
N PHE A 131 2.06 -6.87 -8.15
CA PHE A 131 1.49 -8.00 -8.87
C PHE A 131 2.53 -9.12 -9.02
N ILE A 132 2.23 -10.29 -8.46
CA ILE A 132 3.04 -11.49 -8.64
C ILE A 132 2.40 -12.33 -9.76
N GLU A 133 3.14 -12.52 -10.85
CA GLU A 133 2.72 -13.42 -11.90
C GLU A 133 2.94 -14.87 -11.46
N PHE A 134 1.84 -15.62 -11.31
CA PHE A 134 1.89 -17.04 -11.02
C PHE A 134 2.20 -17.80 -12.30
N GLY A 135 3.47 -18.10 -12.54
CA GLY A 135 3.89 -18.94 -13.66
C GLY A 135 3.42 -20.39 -13.52
N ALA A 136 3.33 -21.11 -14.65
CA ALA A 136 3.00 -22.54 -14.72
C ALA A 136 4.15 -23.45 -14.24
N HIS A 137 4.94 -23.01 -13.26
CA HIS A 137 6.04 -23.80 -12.73
C HIS A 137 5.50 -25.01 -11.98
N LYS A 138 6.22 -26.15 -12.06
CA LYS A 138 5.94 -27.32 -11.24
C LYS A 138 5.93 -26.89 -9.78
N ARG A 139 4.81 -27.13 -9.10
CA ARG A 139 4.63 -26.77 -7.68
C ARG A 139 5.60 -27.59 -6.84
N ASP A 140 6.71 -27.00 -6.46
CA ASP A 140 7.65 -27.59 -5.50
C ASP A 140 7.14 -27.32 -4.08
N GLN A 141 6.31 -28.25 -3.59
CA GLN A 141 5.74 -28.20 -2.25
C GLN A 141 6.82 -28.25 -1.16
N SER A 142 7.95 -28.92 -1.42
CA SER A 142 9.06 -29.01 -0.47
C SER A 142 9.73 -27.65 -0.30
N ALA A 143 10.00 -26.95 -1.42
CA ALA A 143 10.55 -25.60 -1.38
C ALA A 143 9.63 -24.60 -0.66
N ILE A 144 8.31 -24.68 -0.88
CA ILE A 144 7.34 -23.85 -0.16
C ILE A 144 7.38 -24.17 1.34
N GLY A 145 7.33 -25.45 1.72
CA GLY A 145 7.39 -25.87 3.12
C GLY A 145 8.65 -25.40 3.84
N ARG A 146 9.81 -25.45 3.17
CA ARG A 146 11.07 -24.96 3.74
C ARG A 146 11.05 -23.44 3.95
N LYS A 147 10.59 -22.66 2.96
CA LYS A 147 10.48 -21.20 3.08
C LYS A 147 9.50 -20.79 4.18
N LEU A 148 8.40 -21.51 4.32
CA LEU A 148 7.43 -21.27 5.39
C LEU A 148 8.03 -21.58 6.78
N ALA A 149 8.80 -22.67 6.89
CA ALA A 149 9.51 -22.98 8.12
C ALA A 149 10.59 -21.94 8.47
N GLU A 150 11.31 -21.41 7.48
CA GLU A 150 12.26 -20.30 7.65
C GLU A 150 11.53 -19.04 8.15
N MET A 151 10.37 -18.71 7.59
CA MET A 151 9.52 -17.60 8.04
C MET A 151 9.16 -17.76 9.53
N HIS A 152 8.61 -18.91 9.93
CA HIS A 152 8.22 -19.19 11.32
C HIS A 152 9.40 -19.12 12.30
N LYS A 153 10.61 -19.52 11.88
CA LYS A 153 11.82 -19.44 12.73
C LYS A 153 12.31 -18.00 12.93
N SER A 154 12.08 -17.13 11.94
CA SER A 154 12.50 -15.72 12.00
C SER A 154 11.57 -14.85 12.85
N ALA A 155 10.31 -15.25 13.00
CA ALA A 155 9.31 -14.54 13.78
C ALA A 155 9.58 -14.70 15.29
N LYS A 156 10.33 -13.77 15.86
CA LYS A 156 10.56 -13.66 17.31
C LYS A 156 9.85 -12.42 17.83
N SER A 157 8.77 -12.62 18.58
CA SER A 157 8.09 -11.57 19.32
C SER A 157 8.41 -11.70 20.80
N ASN A 158 8.83 -10.60 21.43
CA ASN A 158 9.01 -10.55 22.88
C ASN A 158 7.68 -10.32 23.62
N MET A 159 6.58 -10.07 22.91
CA MET A 159 5.25 -9.74 23.45
C MET A 159 4.30 -10.95 23.51
N GLY A 160 4.77 -12.16 23.21
CA GLY A 160 3.92 -13.35 23.11
C GLY A 160 3.23 -13.48 21.74
N PHE A 161 2.12 -14.22 21.70
CA PHE A 161 1.34 -14.53 20.49
C PHE A 161 0.34 -13.41 20.19
N GLY A 162 0.23 -13.00 18.93
CA GLY A 162 -0.66 -11.91 18.51
C GLY A 162 0.06 -10.96 17.56
N PHE A 163 -0.65 -9.93 17.11
CA PHE A 163 -0.09 -8.93 16.22
C PHE A 163 -0.39 -7.52 16.73
N HIS A 164 0.53 -6.60 16.51
CA HIS A 164 0.45 -5.24 17.04
C HIS A 164 -0.63 -4.37 16.34
N VAL A 165 -1.22 -4.86 15.25
CA VAL A 165 -2.37 -4.24 14.56
C VAL A 165 -3.50 -5.25 14.37
N ASP A 166 -4.73 -4.72 14.24
CA ASP A 166 -5.93 -5.54 14.06
C ASP A 166 -5.82 -6.04 12.63
N ASN A 167 -6.11 -7.30 12.44
CA ASN A 167 -6.16 -7.87 11.12
C ASN A 167 -7.52 -8.51 10.88
N THR A 168 -7.77 -8.95 9.67
CA THR A 168 -8.98 -9.70 9.34
C THR A 168 -8.61 -11.04 8.75
N ILE A 169 -9.25 -12.11 9.24
CA ILE A 169 -9.24 -13.41 8.58
C ILE A 169 -10.54 -13.52 7.81
N GLY A 170 -10.49 -13.22 6.51
CA GLY A 170 -11.71 -13.06 5.72
C GLY A 170 -12.54 -11.86 6.20
N ARG A 171 -13.76 -12.12 6.68
CA ARG A 171 -14.73 -11.09 7.13
C ARG A 171 -14.62 -10.78 8.62
N THR A 172 -13.92 -11.65 9.34
CA THR A 172 -13.86 -11.66 10.80
C THR A 172 -12.67 -10.85 11.28
N LYS A 173 -12.88 -9.96 12.24
CA LYS A 173 -11.79 -9.28 12.94
C LYS A 173 -10.98 -10.31 13.73
N ALA A 174 -9.67 -10.33 13.51
CA ALA A 174 -8.72 -11.02 14.36
C ALA A 174 -8.22 -10.01 15.40
N SER A 175 -8.37 -10.34 16.69
CA SER A 175 -8.01 -9.45 17.79
C SER A 175 -6.50 -9.22 17.88
N LYS A 176 -6.10 -7.98 18.20
CA LYS A 176 -4.72 -7.57 18.49
C LYS A 176 -4.14 -8.16 19.78
N GLU A 177 -4.99 -8.68 20.66
CA GLU A 177 -4.60 -8.90 22.04
C GLU A 177 -3.48 -9.93 22.15
N SER A 178 -2.36 -9.49 22.71
CA SER A 178 -1.18 -10.32 22.87
C SER A 178 -1.44 -11.34 23.97
N LYS A 179 -1.33 -12.61 23.61
CA LYS A 179 -1.60 -13.75 24.49
C LYS A 179 -0.34 -14.48 24.83
N THR A 180 -0.35 -15.11 25.99
CA THR A 180 0.82 -15.83 26.50
C THR A 180 0.88 -17.28 25.99
N SER A 181 -0.21 -17.79 25.43
CA SER A 181 -0.30 -19.16 24.91
C SER A 181 -0.96 -19.26 23.53
N VAL A 182 -0.60 -20.30 22.77
CA VAL A 182 -1.19 -20.61 21.47
C VAL A 182 -2.66 -21.03 21.62
N SER A 183 -3.00 -21.78 22.67
CA SER A 183 -4.37 -22.25 22.93
C SER A 183 -5.33 -21.09 23.11
N GLU A 184 -5.00 -20.11 23.95
CA GLU A 184 -5.84 -18.92 24.13
C GLU A 184 -5.95 -18.10 22.83
N CYS A 185 -4.89 -18.07 22.02
CA CYS A 185 -4.90 -17.35 20.75
C CYS A 185 -5.80 -18.03 19.72
N CYS A 186 -5.75 -19.35 19.65
CA CYS A 186 -6.57 -20.14 18.76
C CYS A 186 -8.04 -20.17 19.19
N ASP A 187 -8.32 -20.27 20.49
CA ASP A 187 -9.68 -20.33 21.03
C ASP A 187 -10.44 -19.03 20.74
N GLU A 188 -9.82 -17.86 20.91
CA GLU A 188 -10.48 -16.57 20.60
C GLU A 188 -10.70 -16.37 19.09
N ALA A 189 -9.70 -16.74 18.26
CA ALA A 189 -9.82 -16.65 16.81
C ALA A 189 -10.91 -17.59 16.26
N MET A 190 -11.06 -18.78 16.84
CA MET A 190 -12.14 -19.70 16.53
C MET A 190 -13.49 -19.17 17.03
N LEU A 191 -13.59 -18.70 18.28
CA LEU A 191 -14.83 -18.13 18.83
C LEU A 191 -15.33 -16.93 18.04
N ALA A 192 -14.45 -16.06 17.53
CA ALA A 192 -14.83 -14.97 16.63
C ALA A 192 -15.45 -15.47 15.32
N SER A 193 -14.99 -16.62 14.81
CA SER A 193 -15.55 -17.27 13.61
C SER A 193 -16.89 -17.96 13.90
N TRP A 194 -17.06 -18.57 15.08
CA TRP A 194 -18.30 -19.23 15.49
C TRP A 194 -19.42 -18.23 15.84
N ARG A 195 -19.08 -17.12 16.49
CA ARG A 195 -20.05 -16.06 16.83
C ARG A 195 -20.61 -15.35 15.59
N PHE A 196 -19.85 -15.31 14.50
CA PHE A 196 -20.32 -14.82 13.20
C PHE A 196 -21.34 -15.79 12.56
N MET A 197 -21.13 -17.10 12.69
CA MET A 197 -22.09 -18.11 12.20
C MET A 197 -23.42 -18.11 12.97
N GLU A 198 -23.42 -17.82 14.28
CA GLU A 198 -24.67 -17.71 15.06
C GLU A 198 -25.53 -16.48 14.67
N TRP A 199 -24.92 -15.38 14.22
CA TRP A 199 -25.65 -14.18 13.79
C TRP A 199 -26.34 -14.32 12.42
N GLU A 200 -25.85 -15.20 11.53
CA GLU A 200 -26.48 -15.47 10.23
C GLU A 200 -27.65 -16.48 10.32
N TYR A 201 -27.90 -17.09 11.48
CA TYR A 201 -29.01 -18.03 11.71
C TYR A 201 -30.28 -17.40 12.32
N HIS A 202 -30.34 -16.06 12.47
CA HIS A 202 -31.48 -15.34 13.04
C HIS A 202 -31.98 -14.14 12.20
N LEU A 203 -31.73 -14.15 10.89
CA LEU A 203 -32.41 -13.30 9.89
C LEU A 203 -32.92 -14.16 8.73
#